data_AF-A0A817TME8-F1
#
_entry.id   AF-A0A817TME8-F1
#
_cell.length_a   1.000
_cell.length_b   1.000
_cell.length_c   1.000
_cell.angle_alpha   90.00
_cell.angle_beta   90.00
_cell.angle_gamma   90.00
#
_symmetry.space_group_name_H-M   'P 1'
#
loop_
_entity.id
_entity.type
_entity.pdbx_description
1 polymer ?
#
loop_
_entity_poly.entity_id
_entity_poly.type
_entity_poly.pdbx_seq_one_letter_code
_entity_poly.pdbx_strand_id
1 'polypeptide(L)' 'MSYIIHLTIKFLFLFISHIHSCQWSPKQCGCAQTSPSTHHRIVGGIQAIPHSWPWIVSVRKSGGHICGKK' A
#
# COMPACT_ATOMS: atom_id res chain seq x y z
N MET A 1 12.48 -36.11 14.13
CA MET A 1 11.17 -35.41 14.19
C MET A 1 11.34 -33.92 14.48
N SER A 2 12.26 -33.53 15.37
CA SER A 2 12.57 -32.12 15.70
C SER A 2 13.16 -31.32 14.53
N TYR A 3 14.11 -31.87 13.75
CA TYR A 3 14.75 -31.15 12.63
C TYR A 3 13.76 -30.72 11.53
N ILE A 4 12.79 -31.59 11.21
CA ILE A 4 11.74 -31.29 10.22
C ILE A 4 10.86 -30.13 10.70
N ILE A 5 10.53 -30.08 12.00
CA ILE A 5 9.75 -28.98 12.60
C ILE A 5 10.54 -27.66 12.55
N HIS A 6 11.84 -27.68 12.83
CA HIS A 6 12.67 -26.47 12.70
C HIS A 6 12.80 -26.01 11.24
N LEU A 7 12.85 -26.93 10.29
CA LEU A 7 12.94 -26.63 8.86
C LEU A 7 11.62 -26.02 8.33
N THR A 8 10.47 -26.54 8.76
CA THR A 8 9.16 -25.99 8.39
C THR A 8 8.93 -24.60 9.00
N ILE A 9 9.36 -24.35 10.24
CA ILE A 9 9.27 -23.03 10.88
C ILE A 9 10.14 -22.01 10.13
N LYS A 10 11.40 -22.33 9.81
CA LYS A 10 12.27 -21.43 9.04
C LYS A 10 11.70 -21.11 7.64
N PHE A 11 11.09 -22.08 6.99
CA PHE A 11 10.44 -21.90 5.69
C PHE A 11 9.21 -20.99 5.78
N LEU A 12 8.40 -21.15 6.84
CA LEU A 12 7.25 -20.27 7.12
C LEU A 12 7.70 -18.82 7.36
N PHE A 13 8.77 -18.58 8.12
CA PHE A 13 9.33 -17.24 8.34
C PHE A 13 9.85 -16.58 7.05
N LEU A 14 10.52 -17.36 6.18
CA LEU A 14 11.00 -16.89 4.87
C LEU A 14 9.86 -16.63 3.87
N PHE A 15 8.76 -17.39 3.96
CA PHE A 15 7.56 -17.14 3.15
C PHE A 15 6.79 -15.90 3.63
N ILE A 16 6.65 -15.71 4.94
CA ILE A 16 5.97 -14.55 5.52
C ILE A 16 6.73 -13.24 5.20
N SER A 17 8.06 -13.26 5.20
CA SER A 17 8.86 -12.07 4.88
C SER A 17 8.73 -11.64 3.41
N HIS A 18 8.51 -12.58 2.48
CA HIS A 18 8.35 -12.26 1.06
C HIS A 18 6.95 -11.69 0.74
N ILE A 19 5.93 -12.06 1.51
CA ILE A 19 4.54 -11.64 1.27
C ILE A 19 4.25 -10.23 1.83
N HIS A 20 5.06 -9.72 2.77
CA HIS A 20 4.76 -8.50 3.55
C HIS A 20 5.55 -7.23 3.16
N SER A 21 5.89 -7.06 1.88
CA SER A 21 6.76 -5.96 1.44
C SER A 21 6.25 -4.55 1.79
N CYS A 22 4.95 -4.27 1.64
CA CYS A 22 4.37 -2.95 1.94
C CYS A 22 4.00 -2.74 3.41
N GLN A 23 3.78 -3.80 4.19
CA GLN A 23 3.35 -3.67 5.59
C GLN A 23 4.50 -3.33 6.54
N TRP A 24 5.73 -3.72 6.18
CA TRP A 24 6.92 -3.50 7.02
C TRP A 24 7.75 -2.28 6.60
N SER A 25 7.60 -1.81 5.36
CA SER A 25 8.43 -0.74 4.78
C SER A 25 7.56 0.42 4.28
N PRO A 26 7.08 1.31 5.17
CA PRO A 26 6.20 2.42 4.79
C PRO A 26 6.85 3.47 3.88
N LYS A 27 8.16 3.35 3.62
CA LYS A 27 8.94 4.24 2.74
C LYS A 27 9.14 3.68 1.33
N GLN A 28 8.61 2.49 1.03
CA GLN A 28 8.71 1.90 -0.31
C GLN A 28 7.76 2.62 -1.29
N CYS A 29 8.23 2.92 -2.50
CA CYS A 29 7.39 3.53 -3.54
C CYS A 29 6.23 2.60 -3.94
N GLY A 30 5.08 3.18 -4.29
CA GLY A 30 3.89 2.42 -4.72
C GLY A 30 3.17 1.65 -3.60
N CYS A 31 3.70 1.66 -2.38
CA CYS A 31 3.04 1.09 -1.21
C CYS A 31 2.20 2.15 -0.50
N ALA A 32 0.90 1.88 -0.34
CA ALA A 32 0.04 2.64 0.55
C ALA A 32 -0.01 1.95 1.92
N GLN A 33 0.18 2.70 3.01
CA GLN A 33 0.01 2.17 4.37
C GLN A 33 -1.46 1.89 4.69
N THR A 34 -2.37 2.63 4.05
CA THR A 34 -3.82 2.45 4.15
C THR A 34 -4.33 1.89 2.85
N SER A 35 -4.97 0.73 2.90
CA SER A 35 -5.53 0.10 1.70
C SER A 35 -6.62 0.98 1.10
N PRO A 36 -6.56 1.31 -0.20
CA PRO A 36 -7.59 2.11 -0.84
C PRO A 36 -8.90 1.33 -0.96
N SER A 37 -10.01 2.04 -0.77
CA SER A 37 -11.32 1.50 -1.16
C SER A 37 -11.44 1.58 -2.69
N THR A 38 -11.19 0.47 -3.37
CA THR A 38 -11.29 0.38 -4.83
C THR A 38 -12.62 -0.23 -5.24
N HIS A 39 -13.47 0.54 -5.93
CA HIS A 39 -14.67 0.01 -6.58
C HIS A 39 -14.34 -0.39 -8.02
N HIS A 40 -14.79 -1.56 -8.46
CA HIS A 40 -14.29 -2.21 -9.68
C HIS A 40 -14.69 -1.57 -11.03
N ARG A 41 -15.40 -0.42 -11.08
CA ARG A 41 -15.92 0.14 -12.34
C ARG A 41 -16.30 1.63 -12.28
N ILE A 42 -15.49 2.45 -11.59
CA ILE A 42 -15.79 3.83 -11.15
C ILE A 42 -16.46 4.71 -12.24
N VAL A 43 -17.76 5.00 -12.05
CA VAL A 43 -18.45 6.20 -12.56
C VAL A 43 -19.15 6.83 -11.34
N GLY A 44 -19.00 8.14 -11.12
CA GLY A 44 -19.43 8.85 -9.90
C GLY A 44 -18.48 8.69 -8.69
N GLY A 45 -17.91 7.50 -8.52
CA GLY A 45 -16.87 7.21 -7.52
C GLY A 45 -17.28 7.39 -6.07
N ILE A 46 -16.29 7.27 -5.18
CA ILE A 46 -16.45 7.46 -3.74
C ILE A 46 -15.30 8.33 -3.22
N GLN A 47 -15.53 9.01 -2.10
CA GLN A 47 -14.48 9.74 -1.42
C GLN A 47 -13.36 8.77 -1.00
N ALA A 48 -12.11 9.12 -1.33
CA ALA A 48 -10.96 8.33 -0.93
C ALA A 48 -10.79 8.36 0.59
N ILE A 49 -10.34 7.23 1.14
CA ILE A 49 -9.86 7.17 2.52
C ILE A 49 -8.63 8.09 2.62
N PRO A 50 -8.53 8.96 3.64
CA PRO A 50 -7.35 9.80 3.82
C PRO A 50 -6.06 8.98 3.76
N HIS A 51 -5.09 9.47 2.99
CA HIS A 51 -3.77 8.85 2.81
C HIS A 51 -3.71 7.49 2.10
N SER A 52 -4.83 6.95 1.61
CA SER A 52 -4.83 5.65 0.89
C SER A 52 -4.23 5.70 -0.52
N TRP A 53 -3.99 6.90 -1.05
CA TRP A 53 -3.33 7.14 -2.33
C TRP A 53 -2.17 8.14 -2.14
N PRO A 54 -1.06 7.72 -1.52
CA PRO A 54 -0.02 8.64 -1.06
C PRO A 54 0.75 9.34 -2.19
N TRP A 55 0.69 8.82 -3.42
CA TRP A 55 1.29 9.42 -4.61
C TRP A 55 0.43 10.51 -5.26
N ILE A 56 -0.81 10.71 -4.82
CA ILE A 56 -1.65 11.80 -5.32
C ILE A 56 -1.16 13.13 -4.75
N VAL A 57 -0.87 14.09 -5.63
CA VAL A 57 -0.45 15.43 -5.23
C VAL A 57 -1.36 16.50 -5.81
N SER A 58 -1.62 17.55 -5.03
CA SER A 58 -2.37 18.74 -5.45
C SER A 58 -1.40 19.87 -5.78
N VAL A 59 -1.25 20.18 -7.06
CA VAL A 59 -0.50 21.35 -7.51
C VAL A 59 -1.33 22.60 -7.25
N ARG A 60 -0.75 23.59 -6.57
CA ARG A 60 -1.42 24.84 -6.20
C ARG A 60 -0.69 26.05 -6.75
N LYS A 61 -1.44 27.05 -7.21
CA LYS A 61 -0.94 28.38 -7.62
C LYS A 61 -1.81 29.44 -6.98
N SER A 62 -1.18 30.44 -6.35
CA SER A 62 -1.87 31.53 -5.63
C SER A 62 -2.91 31.02 -4.60
N GLY A 63 -2.59 29.93 -3.90
CA GLY A 63 -3.48 29.30 -2.91
C GLY A 63 -4.56 28.38 -3.48
N GLY A 64 -4.87 28.46 -4.79
CA GLY A 64 -5.86 27.62 -5.46
C GLY A 64 -5.28 26.30 -5.96
N HIS A 65 -6.08 25.22 -5.95
CA HIS A 65 -5.76 23.97 -6.65
C HIS A 65 -5.86 24.19 -8.16
N ILE A 66 -4.86 23.75 -8.91
CA ILE A 66 -4.85 23.88 -10.38
C ILE A 66 -4.85 22.54 -11.11
N CYS A 67 -4.15 21.54 -10.58
CA CYS A 67 -4.15 20.20 -11.16
C CYS A 67 -3.66 19.15 -10.17
N GLY A 68 -3.95 17.88 -10.48
CA GLY A 68 -3.42 16.73 -9.77
C GLY A 68 -2.29 16.04 -10.55
N LYS A 69 -1.42 15.32 -9.83
CA LYS A 69 -0.55 14.28 -10.40
C LYS A 69 -0.71 12.99 -9.59
N LYS A 70 -0.46 11.86 -10.25
CA LYS A 70 -0.41 10.52 -9.68
C LYS A 70 0.99 9.97 -9.86
#